data_AF-A0AAW8KQL9-F1
#
_entry.id   AF-A0AAW8KQL9-F1
#
_cell.length_a   1.000
_cell.length_b   1.000
_cell.length_c   1.000
_cell.angle_alpha   90.00
_cell.angle_beta   90.00
_cell.angle_gamma   90.00
#
_symmetry.space_group_name_H-M   'P 1'
#
loop_
_entity.id
_entity.type
_entity.pdbx_description
1 polymer ?
#
loop_
_entity_poly.entity_id
_entity_poly.type
_entity_poly.pdbx_seq_one_letter_code
_entity_poly.pdbx_strand_id
1 'polypeptide(L)'
;MLECLIAPNHQASDYRNAFVELTKSAWYLHQTQEGRNYFSHQENLTKKLQGYADKAPQNKVDELIRHRLEEMYRPITKEAYEKVLPLPEMDDADATLKSSRALLIISPDG
;
A
#
# COMPACT_ATOMS: atom_id res chain seq x y z
N MET A 1 13.83 -21.56 -26.52
CA MET A 1 13.84 -21.00 -27.89
C MET A 1 13.56 -19.49 -27.88
N LEU A 2 14.23 -18.72 -27.01
CA LEU A 2 14.24 -17.25 -27.06
C LEU A 2 15.62 -16.73 -27.52
N GLU A 3 16.65 -17.55 -27.34
CA GLU A 3 18.06 -17.21 -27.58
C GLU A 3 18.38 -16.84 -29.04
N CYS A 4 17.61 -17.37 -30.00
CA CYS A 4 17.82 -17.11 -31.43
C CYS A 4 17.23 -15.76 -31.92
N LEU A 5 16.51 -15.04 -31.07
CA LEU A 5 15.87 -13.75 -31.40
C LEU A 5 16.48 -12.57 -30.62
N ILE A 6 17.49 -12.84 -29.78
CA ILE A 6 18.13 -11.82 -28.95
C ILE A 6 19.23 -11.15 -29.77
N ALA A 7 19.25 -9.82 -29.77
CA ALA A 7 20.30 -9.04 -30.42
C ALA A 7 21.68 -9.40 -29.81
N PRO A 8 22.74 -9.43 -30.63
CA PRO A 8 24.09 -9.70 -30.13
C PRO A 8 24.43 -8.71 -28.99
N ASN A 9 25.03 -9.23 -27.92
CA ASN A 9 25.36 -8.53 -26.67
C ASN A 9 24.23 -8.32 -25.64
N HIS A 10 23.03 -8.88 -25.85
CA HIS A 10 21.97 -8.91 -24.83
C HIS A 10 21.81 -10.30 -24.20
N GLN A 11 21.46 -10.36 -22.91
CA GLN A 11 21.20 -11.61 -22.21
C GLN A 11 19.70 -11.90 -22.15
N ALA A 12 19.31 -13.18 -22.20
CA ALA A 12 17.92 -13.59 -22.09
C ALA A 12 17.26 -13.16 -20.76
N SER A 13 18.05 -13.03 -19.69
CA SER A 13 17.61 -12.53 -18.39
C SER A 13 17.06 -11.11 -18.43
N ASP A 14 17.63 -10.25 -19.29
CA ASP A 14 17.27 -8.84 -19.37
C ASP A 14 15.81 -8.69 -19.84
N TYR A 15 15.42 -9.52 -20.82
CA TYR A 15 14.06 -9.57 -21.32
C TYR A 15 13.07 -10.07 -20.29
N ARG A 16 13.47 -11.03 -19.44
CA ARG A 16 12.59 -11.52 -18.37
C ARG A 16 12.20 -10.39 -17.42
N ASN A 17 13.15 -9.58 -16.99
CA ASN A 17 12.89 -8.42 -16.15
C ASN A 17 12.04 -7.38 -16.89
N ALA A 18 12.35 -7.11 -18.15
CA ALA A 18 11.55 -6.20 -18.98
C ALA A 18 10.09 -6.66 -19.12
N PHE A 19 9.83 -7.97 -19.27
CA PHE A 19 8.47 -8.52 -19.31
C PHE A 19 7.74 -8.41 -17.96
N VAL A 20 8.45 -8.58 -16.84
CA VAL A 20 7.87 -8.34 -15.51
C VAL A 20 7.44 -6.88 -15.38
N GLU A 21 8.30 -5.93 -15.74
CA GLU A 21 7.99 -4.49 -15.69
C GLU A 21 6.89 -4.10 -16.69
N LEU A 22 6.90 -4.69 -17.88
CA LEU A 22 5.83 -4.51 -18.86
C LEU A 22 4.48 -4.98 -18.30
N THR A 23 4.45 -6.11 -17.58
CA THR A 23 3.20 -6.64 -17.00
C THR A 23 2.64 -5.75 -15.89
N LYS A 24 3.50 -5.03 -15.17
CA LYS A 24 3.08 -4.05 -14.15
C LYS A 24 2.45 -2.79 -14.75
N SER A 25 2.94 -2.36 -15.91
CA SER A 25 2.54 -1.09 -16.55
C SER A 25 1.50 -1.24 -17.65
N ALA A 26 1.45 -2.40 -18.34
CA ALA A 26 0.51 -2.66 -19.42
C ALA A 26 -0.85 -3.11 -18.89
N TRP A 27 -1.78 -2.17 -18.76
CA TRP A 27 -3.10 -2.41 -18.14
C TRP A 27 -3.99 -3.42 -18.87
N TYR A 28 -3.72 -3.68 -20.14
CA TYR A 28 -4.51 -4.58 -20.99
C TYR A 28 -3.79 -5.89 -21.31
N LEU A 29 -2.60 -6.10 -20.73
CA LEU A 29 -1.85 -7.34 -20.86
C LEU A 29 -2.27 -8.31 -19.75
N HIS A 30 -2.67 -9.51 -20.15
CA HIS A 30 -3.09 -10.60 -19.27
C HIS A 30 -2.21 -11.82 -19.49
N GLN A 31 -2.18 -12.71 -18.50
CA GLN A 31 -1.47 -13.97 -18.57
C GLN A 31 -2.44 -15.13 -18.35
N THR A 32 -2.36 -16.17 -19.19
CA THR A 32 -3.12 -17.42 -18.96
C THR A 32 -2.51 -18.22 -17.80
N GLN A 33 -3.23 -19.22 -17.29
CA GLN A 33 -2.70 -20.12 -16.25
C GLN A 33 -1.42 -20.86 -16.71
N GLU A 34 -1.27 -21.07 -18.01
CA GLU A 34 -0.08 -21.69 -18.64
C GLU A 34 1.06 -20.69 -18.88
N GLY A 35 0.90 -19.43 -18.48
CA GLY A 35 1.95 -18.40 -18.59
C GLY A 35 1.99 -17.64 -19.93
N ARG A 36 1.00 -17.83 -20.82
CA ARG A 36 0.97 -17.14 -22.13
C ARG A 36 0.36 -15.74 -21.99
N ASN A 37 1.04 -14.74 -22.55
CA ASN A 37 0.58 -13.36 -22.53
C ASN A 37 -0.38 -13.07 -23.70
N TYR A 38 -1.44 -12.30 -23.44
CA TYR A 38 -2.38 -11.85 -24.46
C TYR A 38 -2.97 -10.49 -24.11
N PHE A 39 -3.40 -9.74 -25.13
CA PHE A 39 -4.10 -8.48 -24.94
C PHE A 39 -5.61 -8.71 -24.83
N SER A 40 -6.25 -7.99 -23.92
CA SER A 40 -7.70 -7.97 -23.74
C SER A 40 -8.20 -6.53 -23.71
N HIS A 41 -9.45 -6.30 -24.11
CA HIS A 41 -10.10 -4.99 -23.99
C HIS A 41 -10.38 -4.62 -22.53
N GLN A 42 -10.30 -5.57 -21.60
CA GLN A 42 -10.52 -5.35 -20.17
C GLN A 42 -9.22 -5.03 -19.44
N GLU A 43 -9.28 -4.12 -18.48
CA GLU A 43 -8.18 -3.83 -17.57
C GLU A 43 -7.84 -5.06 -16.69
N ASN A 44 -6.56 -5.25 -16.44
CA ASN A 44 -6.03 -6.28 -15.57
C ASN A 44 -6.27 -5.97 -14.08
N LEU A 45 -6.02 -6.97 -13.22
CA LEU A 45 -6.26 -6.85 -11.78
C LEU A 45 -5.46 -5.71 -11.16
N THR A 46 -4.20 -5.53 -11.55
CA THR A 46 -3.33 -4.45 -11.06
C THR A 46 -3.95 -3.08 -11.29
N LYS A 47 -4.42 -2.80 -12.52
CA LYS A 47 -5.05 -1.51 -12.84
C LYS A 47 -6.37 -1.31 -12.10
N LYS A 48 -7.19 -2.36 -11.97
CA LYS A 48 -8.44 -2.29 -11.21
C LYS A 48 -8.20 -1.98 -9.73
N LEU A 49 -7.22 -2.63 -9.11
CA LEU A 49 -6.83 -2.37 -7.72
C LEU A 49 -6.30 -0.94 -7.55
N GLN A 50 -5.48 -0.46 -8.49
CA GLN A 50 -5.03 0.93 -8.49
C GLN A 50 -6.22 1.90 -8.58
N GLY A 51 -7.17 1.65 -9.48
CA GLY A 51 -8.38 2.47 -9.60
C GLY A 51 -9.28 2.42 -8.35
N TYR A 52 -9.32 1.31 -7.63
CA TYR A 52 -10.02 1.22 -6.34
C TYR A 52 -9.28 1.96 -5.23
N ALA A 53 -7.95 1.91 -5.21
CA ALA A 53 -7.14 2.65 -4.27
C ALA A 53 -7.26 4.16 -4.48
N ASP A 54 -7.21 4.62 -5.74
CA ASP A 54 -7.36 6.04 -6.10
C ASP A 54 -8.75 6.59 -5.72
N LYS A 55 -9.77 5.74 -5.74
CA LYS A 55 -11.15 6.08 -5.38
C LYS A 55 -11.51 5.69 -3.94
N ALA A 56 -10.54 5.28 -3.14
CA ALA A 56 -10.79 4.87 -1.77
C ALA A 56 -11.40 6.05 -0.99
N PRO A 57 -12.52 5.85 -0.28
CA PRO A 57 -13.09 6.89 0.56
C PRO A 57 -12.09 7.37 1.62
N GLN A 58 -11.91 8.68 1.74
CA GLN A 58 -10.91 9.28 2.64
C GLN A 58 -11.09 8.80 4.09
N ASN A 59 -12.34 8.74 4.57
CA ASN A 59 -12.65 8.24 5.92
C ASN A 59 -12.12 6.82 6.19
N LYS A 60 -12.13 5.95 5.18
CA LYS A 60 -11.61 4.58 5.29
C LYS A 60 -10.09 4.56 5.30
N VAL A 61 -9.45 5.45 4.54
CA VAL A 61 -8.00 5.65 4.58
C VAL A 61 -7.59 6.14 5.97
N ASP A 62 -8.28 7.14 6.50
CA ASP A 62 -8.01 7.71 7.83
C ASP A 62 -8.21 6.66 8.94
N GLU A 63 -9.25 5.85 8.86
CA GLU A 63 -9.50 4.73 9.78
C GLU A 63 -8.35 3.71 9.76
N LEU A 64 -7.88 3.33 8.57
CA LEU A 64 -6.74 2.42 8.42
C LEU A 64 -5.44 3.01 8.95
N ILE A 65 -5.20 4.30 8.71
CA ILE A 65 -4.05 5.02 9.25
C ILE A 65 -4.11 5.01 10.78
N ARG A 66 -5.27 5.36 11.37
CA ARG A 66 -5.47 5.36 12.82
C ARG A 66 -5.21 3.99 13.43
N HIS A 67 -5.83 2.94 12.88
CA HIS A 67 -5.62 1.56 13.34
C HIS A 67 -4.15 1.14 13.23
N ARG A 68 -3.46 1.49 12.14
CA ARG A 68 -2.05 1.15 11.97
C ARG A 68 -1.16 1.85 12.99
N LEU A 69 -1.41 3.12 13.27
CA LEU A 69 -0.67 3.88 14.27
C LEU A 69 -0.90 3.33 15.68
N GLU A 70 -2.15 2.97 16.01
CA GLU A 70 -2.49 2.36 17.28
C GLU A 70 -1.74 1.04 17.49
N GLU A 71 -1.70 0.16 16.48
CA GLU A 71 -0.96 -1.10 16.54
C GLU A 71 0.55 -0.89 16.61
N MET A 72 1.11 0.04 15.82
CA MET A 72 2.54 0.30 15.78
C MET A 72 3.09 0.85 17.10
N TYR A 73 2.30 1.68 17.78
CA TYR A 73 2.70 2.33 19.03
C TYR A 73 2.02 1.73 20.26
N ARG A 74 1.42 0.54 20.14
CA ARG A 74 0.69 -0.09 21.24
C ARG A 74 1.57 -0.20 22.50
N PRO A 75 1.13 0.30 23.66
CA PRO A 75 1.95 0.30 24.86
C PRO A 75 2.04 -1.12 25.43
N ILE A 76 3.25 -1.66 25.48
CA ILE A 76 3.51 -3.02 25.98
C ILE A 76 3.75 -3.01 27.50
N THR A 77 4.75 -2.26 27.97
CA THR A 77 5.10 -2.16 29.40
C THR A 77 4.33 -1.08 30.15
N LYS A 78 3.77 -0.10 29.42
CA LYS A 78 3.02 1.06 29.94
C LYS A 78 3.84 2.01 30.84
N GLU A 79 5.16 1.91 30.81
CA GLU A 79 6.04 2.75 31.62
C GLU A 79 6.07 4.21 31.14
N ALA A 80 6.08 4.44 29.82
CA ALA A 80 6.08 5.78 29.24
C ALA A 80 4.67 6.38 29.12
N TYR A 81 3.73 5.60 28.58
CA TYR A 81 2.33 5.99 28.38
C TYR A 81 1.44 4.74 28.45
N GLU A 82 0.18 4.97 28.80
CA GLU A 82 -0.83 3.92 28.97
C GLU A 82 -1.73 3.78 27.75
N LYS A 83 -1.88 4.84 26.96
CA LYS A 83 -2.75 4.89 25.77
C LYS A 83 -2.05 5.56 24.60
N VAL A 84 -2.44 5.18 23.39
CA VAL A 84 -2.10 5.87 22.14
C VAL A 84 -3.37 6.53 21.65
N LEU A 85 -3.27 7.78 21.22
CA LEU A 85 -4.35 8.51 20.56
C LEU A 85 -3.84 8.94 19.17
N PRO A 86 -4.16 8.19 18.12
CA PRO A 86 -3.76 8.51 16.77
C PRO A 86 -4.77 9.44 16.10
N LEU A 87 -4.30 10.62 15.69
CA LEU A 87 -5.09 11.68 15.07
C LEU A 87 -6.41 11.93 15.84
N PRO A 88 -6.34 12.25 17.14
CA PRO A 88 -7.53 12.52 17.94
C PRO A 88 -8.07 13.92 17.65
N GLU A 89 -9.35 14.11 17.91
CA GLU A 89 -9.91 15.45 18.09
C GLU A 89 -9.39 16.06 19.40
N MET A 90 -9.34 17.38 19.48
CA MET A 90 -8.75 18.08 20.63
C MET A 90 -9.48 17.78 21.94
N ASP A 91 -10.82 17.71 21.90
CA ASP A 91 -11.66 17.40 23.06
C ASP A 91 -11.40 15.99 23.61
N ASP A 92 -11.17 15.01 22.72
CA ASP A 92 -10.88 13.62 23.08
C ASP A 92 -9.49 13.48 23.72
N ALA A 93 -8.52 14.24 23.22
CA ALA A 93 -7.18 14.33 23.79
C ALA A 93 -7.24 14.90 25.21
N ASP A 94 -7.93 16.02 25.41
CA ASP A 94 -8.09 16.68 26.70
C ASP A 94 -8.77 15.78 27.74
N ALA A 95 -9.82 15.05 27.34
CA ALA A 95 -10.51 14.11 28.21
C ALA A 95 -9.57 12.97 28.68
N THR A 96 -8.73 12.46 27.78
CA THR A 96 -7.83 11.34 28.08
C THR A 96 -6.65 11.78 28.95
N LEU A 97 -6.08 12.95 28.69
CA LEU A 97 -4.95 13.49 29.45
C LEU A 97 -5.30 13.81 30.90
N LYS A 98 -6.58 14.10 31.21
CA LYS A 98 -7.06 14.28 32.59
C LYS A 98 -7.02 12.99 33.42
N SER A 99 -7.00 11.83 32.78
CA SER A 99 -7.16 10.52 33.45
C SER A 99 -5.96 9.58 33.32
N SER A 100 -5.13 9.75 32.29
CA SER A 100 -4.03 8.82 31.99
C SER A 100 -2.93 9.48 31.15
N ARG A 101 -1.71 8.93 31.22
CA ARG A 101 -0.61 9.35 30.35
C ARG A 101 -0.80 8.76 28.96
N ALA A 102 -0.85 9.59 27.92
CA ALA A 102 -1.10 9.16 26.56
C ALA A 102 -0.02 9.65 25.58
N LEU A 103 0.27 8.85 24.56
CA LEU A 103 1.01 9.27 23.38
C LEU A 103 0.02 9.85 22.36
N LEU A 104 0.14 11.14 22.07
CA LEU A 104 -0.62 11.80 21.02
C LEU A 104 0.17 11.75 19.70
N ILE A 105 -0.51 11.38 18.62
CA ILE A 105 0.03 11.48 17.26
C ILE A 105 -0.87 12.44 16.50
N ILE A 106 -0.37 13.63 16.20
CA ILE A 106 -1.12 14.71 15.54
C ILE A 106 -0.68 14.88 14.10
N SER A 107 -1.60 15.32 13.23
CA SER A 107 -1.23 15.75 11.89
C SER A 107 -0.41 17.04 12.00
N PRO A 108 0.70 17.19 11.26
CA PRO A 108 1.48 18.42 11.26
C PRO A 108 0.70 19.62 10.69
N ASP A 109 -0.38 19.37 9.96
CA ASP A 109 -1.27 20.40 9.40
C ASP A 109 -2.41 20.80 10.37
N GLY A 110 -2.40 20.28 11.60
CA GLY A 110 -3.38 20.56 12.65
C GLY A 110 -3.21 21.94 13.29
#